data_AF-A0A1U2D2Q5-F1
#
_entry.id   AF-A0A1U2D2Q5-F1
#
_cell.length_a   1.000
_cell.length_b   1.000
_cell.length_c   1.000
_cell.angle_alpha   90.00
_cell.angle_beta   90.00
_cell.angle_gamma   90.00
#
_symmetry.space_group_name_H-M   'P 1'
#
loop_
_entity.id
_entity.type
_entity.pdbx_description
1 polymer ?
#
loop_
_entity_poly.entity_id
_entity_poly.type
_entity_poly.pdbx_seq_one_letter_code
_entity_poly.pdbx_strand_id
1 'polypeptide(L)'
;MSPPPRRRPRATYGAGRIDQWRRHQLHTPGDHTLVEIEKVRAIASDPAQYTIADRIPEREPGTPGRPSMYPNWVHVLHTSLHGAFGSANAASRIMNAPDYWDIICEHAADHGKTARTEPPKRHHHTYAQPKLDRHIEQLRDGLRQTGAQLARRLGCLNPGTRVSRTDPTRGQFVVGDGTVVPPPYRKKTVERLTAEGRCRIVAHNEVQNGDGAPEFRYGAKFATLSTRPDNTRNLRAILDTAPVPHGKGYKGEAGIAIRCSMTSSPTPTYASTESATTAPSAAPTSTTP
;
A
#
# COMPACT_ATOMS: atom_id res chain seq x y z
N MET A 1 41.64 19.88 -44.08
CA MET A 1 40.99 19.83 -42.75
C MET A 1 40.15 18.56 -42.70
N SER A 2 40.54 17.57 -41.89
CA SER A 2 39.81 16.30 -41.77
C SER A 2 38.60 16.45 -40.84
N PRO A 3 37.46 15.80 -41.13
CA PRO A 3 36.29 15.87 -40.26
C PRO A 3 36.58 15.17 -38.92
N PRO A 4 35.96 15.63 -37.82
CA PRO A 4 36.19 15.02 -36.52
C PRO A 4 35.62 13.59 -36.47
N PRO A 5 36.24 12.68 -35.71
CA PRO A 5 35.79 11.30 -35.60
C PRO A 5 34.38 11.26 -34.98
N ARG A 6 33.43 10.63 -35.68
CA ARG A 6 32.08 10.36 -35.15
C ARG A 6 32.20 9.48 -33.91
N ARG A 7 31.87 10.04 -32.74
CA ARG A 7 31.68 9.26 -31.49
C ARG A 7 30.66 8.16 -31.75
N ARG A 8 31.04 6.90 -31.55
CA ARG A 8 30.08 5.78 -31.52
C ARG A 8 29.06 6.06 -30.39
N PRO A 9 27.74 5.91 -30.63
CA PRO A 9 26.76 6.04 -29.57
C PRO A 9 27.05 4.99 -28.50
N ARG A 10 27.36 5.45 -27.27
CA ARG A 10 27.38 4.57 -26.10
C ARG A 10 25.98 4.00 -25.95
N ALA A 11 25.84 2.69 -26.10
CA ALA A 11 24.59 2.00 -25.84
C ALA A 11 24.15 2.34 -24.41
N THR A 12 22.97 2.97 -24.29
CA THR A 12 22.33 3.24 -23.01
C THR A 12 22.07 1.92 -22.29
N TYR A 13 22.33 1.88 -20.97
CA TYR A 13 21.98 0.72 -20.14
C TYR A 13 20.48 0.42 -20.32
N GLY A 14 20.17 -0.75 -20.90
CA GLY A 14 18.80 -1.15 -21.24
C GLY A 14 18.39 -1.02 -22.72
N ALA A 15 19.26 -0.57 -23.63
CA ALA A 15 18.96 -0.50 -25.07
C ALA A 15 18.83 -1.88 -25.77
N GLY A 16 19.27 -2.96 -25.12
CA GLY A 16 19.10 -4.34 -25.59
C GLY A 16 17.83 -5.04 -25.06
N ARG A 17 16.73 -4.29 -24.86
CA ARG A 17 15.48 -4.79 -24.23
C ARG A 17 14.59 -5.63 -25.16
N ILE A 18 15.19 -6.45 -26.01
CA ILE A 18 14.47 -7.46 -26.80
C ILE A 18 14.90 -8.81 -26.21
N ASP A 19 13.91 -9.60 -25.81
CA ASP A 19 14.01 -10.95 -25.21
C ASP A 19 14.07 -11.09 -23.67
N GLN A 20 13.48 -10.15 -22.93
CA GLN A 20 13.21 -10.35 -21.48
C GLN A 20 12.26 -11.54 -21.24
N TRP A 21 11.30 -11.77 -22.14
CA TRP A 21 10.38 -12.92 -22.08
C TRP A 21 11.10 -14.26 -22.32
N ARG A 22 12.10 -14.28 -23.21
CA ARG A 22 12.92 -15.47 -23.49
C ARG A 22 13.87 -15.82 -22.34
N ARG A 23 14.38 -14.80 -21.62
CA ARG A 23 15.16 -15.02 -20.39
C ARG A 23 14.32 -15.55 -19.22
N HIS A 24 13.04 -15.21 -19.15
CA HIS A 24 12.12 -15.78 -18.15
C HIS A 24 11.80 -17.27 -18.41
N GLN A 25 12.12 -17.80 -19.59
CA GLN A 25 11.87 -19.20 -19.96
C GLN A 25 13.08 -20.12 -19.76
N LEU A 26 14.25 -19.59 -19.43
CA LEU A 26 15.41 -20.43 -19.11
C LEU A 26 15.21 -21.00 -17.71
N HIS A 27 14.92 -22.29 -17.66
CA HIS A 27 14.89 -23.07 -16.43
C HIS A 27 16.33 -23.40 -16.06
N THR A 28 16.94 -22.61 -15.17
CA THR A 28 18.19 -23.03 -14.55
C THR A 28 17.87 -23.73 -13.22
N PRO A 29 18.32 -24.97 -13.02
CA PRO A 29 18.16 -25.64 -11.74
C PRO A 29 19.06 -24.93 -10.71
N GLY A 30 18.46 -24.18 -9.79
CA GLY A 30 19.15 -23.43 -8.73
C GLY A 30 19.22 -21.90 -8.93
N ASP A 31 18.77 -21.34 -10.06
CA ASP A 31 18.91 -19.89 -10.31
C ASP A 31 17.74 -19.08 -9.76
N HIS A 32 17.95 -18.56 -8.56
CA HIS A 32 17.36 -17.31 -8.16
C HIS A 32 17.76 -16.22 -9.16
N THR A 33 16.83 -15.66 -9.93
CA THR A 33 17.19 -14.50 -10.77
C THR A 33 17.65 -13.36 -9.85
N LEU A 34 18.70 -12.63 -10.22
CA LEU A 34 19.19 -11.48 -9.43
C LEU A 34 18.05 -10.50 -9.10
N VAL A 35 17.10 -10.34 -10.03
CA VAL A 35 15.89 -9.52 -9.86
C VAL A 35 14.95 -10.09 -8.78
N GLU A 36 14.81 -11.42 -8.66
CA GLU A 36 14.01 -12.05 -7.59
C GLU A 36 14.65 -11.80 -6.23
N ILE A 37 15.98 -11.98 -6.11
CA ILE A 37 16.71 -11.70 -4.87
C ILE A 37 16.58 -10.22 -4.49
N GLU A 38 16.80 -9.30 -5.43
CA GLU A 38 16.67 -7.86 -5.17
C GLU A 38 15.27 -7.47 -4.72
N LYS A 39 14.21 -8.08 -5.28
CA LYS A 39 12.84 -7.88 -4.83
C LYS A 39 12.62 -8.38 -3.40
N VAL A 40 13.12 -9.57 -3.08
CA VAL A 40 13.01 -10.14 -1.73
C VAL A 40 13.74 -9.24 -0.72
N ARG A 41 14.98 -8.84 -1.02
CA ARG A 41 15.76 -7.90 -0.18
C ARG A 41 15.06 -6.56 -0.03
N ALA A 42 14.53 -5.99 -1.11
CA ALA A 42 13.81 -4.72 -1.05
C ALA A 42 12.56 -4.78 -0.14
N ILE A 43 11.84 -5.90 -0.15
CA ILE A 43 10.67 -6.10 0.71
C ILE A 43 11.09 -6.39 2.15
N ALA A 44 12.06 -7.28 2.37
CA ALA A 44 12.51 -7.67 3.71
C ALA A 44 13.23 -6.52 4.43
N SER A 45 13.99 -5.68 3.73
CA SER A 45 14.68 -4.54 4.34
C SER A 45 13.75 -3.37 4.71
N ASP A 46 12.50 -3.34 4.24
CA ASP A 46 11.60 -2.21 4.45
C ASP A 46 11.01 -2.19 5.88
N PRO A 47 11.37 -1.19 6.73
CA PRO A 47 10.85 -1.08 8.09
C PRO A 47 9.32 -0.99 8.17
N ALA A 48 8.65 -0.59 7.07
CA ALA A 48 7.20 -0.51 7.02
C ALA A 48 6.54 -1.89 7.26
N GLN A 49 7.14 -2.99 6.78
CA GLN A 49 6.59 -4.34 6.95
C GLN A 49 6.44 -4.69 8.42
N TYR A 50 7.49 -4.42 9.20
CA TYR A 50 7.55 -4.72 10.63
C TYR A 50 6.67 -3.78 11.44
N THR A 51 6.68 -2.48 11.10
CA THR A 51 5.81 -1.47 11.74
C THR A 51 4.33 -1.81 11.57
N ILE A 52 3.92 -2.26 10.37
CA ILE A 52 2.55 -2.68 10.09
C ILE A 52 2.22 -3.96 10.87
N ALA A 53 3.13 -4.93 10.91
CA ALA A 53 2.91 -6.18 11.61
C ALA A 53 2.74 -6.02 13.12
N ASP A 54 3.45 -5.07 13.72
CA ASP A 54 3.39 -4.78 15.16
C ASP A 54 2.04 -4.19 15.59
N ARG A 55 1.18 -3.79 14.64
CA ARG A 55 -0.20 -3.38 14.93
C ARG A 55 -1.12 -4.56 15.24
N ILE A 56 -0.70 -5.78 14.95
CA ILE A 56 -1.47 -7.00 15.22
C ILE A 56 -0.96 -7.60 16.53
N PRO A 57 -1.83 -7.83 17.53
CA PRO A 57 -1.40 -8.53 18.75
C PRO A 57 -0.88 -9.93 18.41
N GLU A 58 0.24 -10.35 19.00
CA GLU A 58 0.74 -11.72 18.82
C GLU A 58 -0.28 -12.74 19.34
N ARG A 59 -0.90 -12.41 20.48
CA ARG A 59 -1.96 -13.16 21.12
C ARG A 59 -3.03 -12.21 21.65
N GLU A 60 -4.28 -12.59 21.48
CA GLU A 60 -5.39 -11.87 22.10
C GLU A 60 -5.32 -12.02 23.63
N PRO A 61 -5.39 -10.92 24.39
CA PRO A 61 -5.36 -10.99 25.85
C PRO A 61 -6.39 -11.98 26.41
N GLY A 62 -5.98 -12.85 27.33
CA GLY A 62 -6.87 -13.79 28.01
C GLY A 62 -7.31 -15.02 27.22
N THR A 63 -6.85 -15.20 25.97
CA THR A 63 -7.23 -16.40 25.18
C THR A 63 -6.31 -17.59 25.47
N PRO A 64 -6.83 -18.80 25.79
CA PRO A 64 -6.02 -20.01 25.93
C PRO A 64 -5.53 -20.51 24.56
N GLY A 65 -4.37 -21.18 24.51
CA GLY A 65 -3.86 -21.80 23.29
C GLY A 65 -2.34 -21.73 23.13
N ARG A 66 -1.81 -22.58 22.23
CA ARG A 66 -0.40 -22.55 21.83
C ARG A 66 -0.12 -21.28 21.01
N PRO A 67 1.01 -20.58 21.22
CA PRO A 67 1.43 -19.49 20.36
C PRO A 67 1.48 -19.92 18.88
N SER A 68 1.27 -18.95 17.98
CA SER A 68 1.51 -19.16 16.55
C SER A 68 2.94 -19.64 16.33
N MET A 69 3.13 -20.54 15.35
CA MET A 69 4.46 -21.06 15.03
C MET A 69 5.39 -19.97 14.48
N TYR A 70 4.82 -18.99 13.76
CA TYR A 70 5.54 -17.85 13.22
C TYR A 70 4.89 -16.54 13.71
N PRO A 71 5.69 -15.48 13.93
CA PRO A 71 5.20 -14.18 14.33
C PRO A 71 4.45 -13.48 13.18
N ASN A 72 3.65 -12.47 13.52
CA ASN A 72 2.76 -11.79 12.57
C ASN A 72 3.51 -11.19 11.36
N TRP A 73 4.74 -10.70 11.57
CA TRP A 73 5.54 -10.09 10.50
C TRP A 73 5.82 -11.04 9.34
N VAL A 74 5.94 -12.35 9.61
CA VAL A 74 6.14 -13.38 8.57
C VAL A 74 4.93 -13.43 7.63
N HIS A 75 3.73 -13.29 8.17
CA HIS A 75 2.50 -13.35 7.38
C HIS A 75 2.19 -12.03 6.65
N VAL A 76 2.58 -10.89 7.23
CA VAL A 76 2.52 -9.59 6.54
C VAL A 76 3.51 -9.57 5.36
N LEU A 77 4.75 -10.01 5.59
CA LEU A 77 5.77 -10.09 4.54
C LEU A 77 5.37 -11.04 3.41
N HIS A 78 4.71 -12.16 3.72
CA HIS A 78 4.11 -13.06 2.72
C HIS A 78 3.09 -12.34 1.82
N THR A 79 2.26 -11.48 2.40
CA THR A 79 1.24 -10.71 1.65
C THR A 79 1.90 -9.69 0.72
N SER A 80 2.98 -9.03 1.18
CA SER A 80 3.78 -8.13 0.36
C SER A 80 4.50 -8.86 -0.79
N LEU A 81 5.08 -10.03 -0.52
CA LEU A 81 5.66 -10.89 -1.55
C LEU A 81 4.59 -11.37 -2.55
N HIS A 82 3.40 -11.72 -2.07
CA HIS A 82 2.29 -12.09 -2.94
C HIS A 82 1.97 -10.96 -3.92
N GLY A 83 1.85 -9.71 -3.44
CA GLY A 83 1.65 -8.55 -4.32
C GLY A 83 2.79 -8.35 -5.33
N ALA A 84 4.05 -8.50 -4.90
CA ALA A 84 5.23 -8.28 -5.74
C ALA A 84 5.47 -9.35 -6.81
N PHE A 85 5.08 -10.60 -6.52
CA PHE A 85 5.23 -11.75 -7.41
C PHE A 85 3.93 -12.14 -8.12
N GLY A 86 2.81 -11.50 -7.79
CA GLY A 86 1.49 -11.74 -8.39
C GLY A 86 0.88 -13.10 -8.07
N SER A 87 1.45 -13.87 -7.13
CA SER A 87 0.97 -15.20 -6.79
C SER A 87 1.29 -15.59 -5.35
N ALA A 88 0.26 -16.00 -4.59
CA ALA A 88 0.42 -16.53 -3.24
C ALA A 88 1.24 -17.83 -3.22
N ASN A 89 1.17 -18.63 -4.29
CA ASN A 89 1.99 -19.84 -4.41
C ASN A 89 3.46 -19.46 -4.65
N ALA A 90 3.74 -18.44 -5.47
CA ALA A 90 5.10 -17.95 -5.67
C ALA A 90 5.69 -17.39 -4.37
N ALA A 91 4.94 -16.58 -3.62
CA ALA A 91 5.35 -16.07 -2.32
C ALA A 91 5.63 -17.21 -1.31
N SER A 92 4.76 -18.22 -1.26
CA SER A 92 4.96 -19.38 -0.38
C SER A 92 6.20 -20.19 -0.77
N ARG A 93 6.47 -20.34 -2.07
CA ARG A 93 7.67 -21.04 -2.56
C ARG A 93 8.95 -20.26 -2.19
N ILE A 94 8.93 -18.94 -2.36
CA ILE A 94 10.05 -18.06 -1.98
C ILE A 94 10.33 -18.19 -0.49
N MET A 95 9.32 -18.01 0.36
CA MET A 95 9.51 -18.09 1.81
C MET A 95 9.86 -19.49 2.31
N ASN A 96 9.47 -20.55 1.59
CA ASN A 96 9.82 -21.93 1.92
C ASN A 96 11.24 -22.34 1.47
N ALA A 97 11.90 -21.55 0.62
CA ALA A 97 13.26 -21.82 0.18
C ALA A 97 14.27 -21.32 1.23
N PRO A 98 15.18 -22.18 1.73
CA PRO A 98 16.13 -21.81 2.79
C PRO A 98 16.94 -20.54 2.47
N ASP A 99 17.50 -20.44 1.27
CA ASP A 99 18.35 -19.30 0.87
C ASP A 99 17.61 -17.94 0.94
N TYR A 100 16.33 -17.90 0.54
CA TYR A 100 15.50 -16.71 0.69
C TYR A 100 15.07 -16.47 2.12
N TRP A 101 14.80 -17.53 2.86
CA TRP A 101 14.41 -17.43 4.26
C TRP A 101 15.53 -16.86 5.12
N ASP A 102 16.77 -17.27 4.88
CA ASP A 102 17.96 -16.72 5.54
C ASP A 102 18.10 -15.22 5.27
N ILE A 103 17.95 -14.78 4.01
CA ILE A 103 17.94 -13.34 3.64
C ILE A 103 16.82 -12.58 4.36
N ILE A 104 15.62 -13.17 4.43
CA ILE A 104 14.47 -12.56 5.11
C ILE A 104 14.74 -12.43 6.61
N CYS A 105 15.28 -13.47 7.24
CA CYS A 105 15.61 -13.49 8.66
C CYS A 105 16.75 -12.53 9.01
N GLU A 106 17.78 -12.43 8.17
CA GLU A 106 18.87 -11.48 8.31
C GLU A 106 18.34 -10.04 8.33
N HIS A 107 17.57 -9.65 7.31
CA HIS A 107 16.97 -8.31 7.28
C HIS A 107 15.96 -8.09 8.41
N ALA A 108 15.22 -9.11 8.83
CA ALA A 108 14.32 -9.00 9.98
C ALA A 108 15.07 -8.72 11.28
N ALA A 109 16.28 -9.29 11.46
CA ALA A 109 17.11 -9.08 12.63
C ALA A 109 17.56 -7.62 12.76
N ASP A 110 17.82 -6.91 11.65
CA ASP A 110 18.13 -5.47 11.64
C ASP A 110 17.02 -4.61 12.26
N HIS A 111 15.78 -5.12 12.26
CA HIS A 111 14.60 -4.48 12.87
C HIS A 111 14.22 -5.09 14.23
N GLY A 112 15.12 -5.86 14.83
CA GLY A 112 14.91 -6.53 16.12
C GLY A 112 13.86 -7.63 16.07
N LYS A 113 13.61 -8.23 14.89
CA LYS A 113 12.64 -9.30 14.71
C LYS A 113 13.34 -10.64 14.55
N THR A 114 12.79 -11.66 15.20
CA THR A 114 13.27 -13.03 15.13
C THR A 114 12.18 -13.97 14.66
N ALA A 115 12.55 -15.07 14.01
CA ALA A 115 11.68 -16.19 13.69
C ALA A 115 12.46 -17.50 13.81
N ARG A 116 11.78 -18.63 13.58
CA ARG A 116 12.41 -19.94 13.53
C ARG A 116 13.36 -20.04 12.35
N THR A 117 14.42 -20.81 12.51
CA THR A 117 15.35 -21.13 11.42
C THR A 117 14.67 -21.95 10.31
N GLU A 118 13.71 -22.80 10.66
CA GLU A 118 12.92 -23.49 9.63
C GLU A 118 12.02 -22.52 8.89
N PRO A 119 11.93 -22.61 7.55
CA PRO A 119 11.08 -21.71 6.77
C PRO A 119 9.59 -22.08 6.87
N PRO A 120 8.68 -21.09 6.75
CA PRO A 120 7.25 -21.34 6.79
C PRO A 120 6.75 -22.05 5.53
N LYS A 121 5.90 -23.05 5.72
CA LYS A 121 5.14 -23.71 4.66
C LYS A 121 3.85 -22.93 4.34
N ARG A 122 3.33 -23.12 3.12
CA ARG A 122 2.08 -22.51 2.62
C ARG A 122 0.91 -22.55 3.61
N HIS A 123 0.72 -23.68 4.30
CA HIS A 123 -0.39 -23.84 5.23
C HIS A 123 -0.29 -22.88 6.44
N HIS A 124 0.91 -22.54 6.92
CA HIS A 124 1.06 -21.57 8.01
C HIS A 124 0.45 -20.21 7.66
N HIS A 125 0.66 -19.73 6.42
CA HIS A 125 0.06 -18.48 5.94
C HIS A 125 -1.45 -18.60 5.78
N THR A 126 -1.93 -19.76 5.29
CA THR A 126 -3.37 -20.00 5.13
C THR A 126 -4.10 -19.99 6.48
N TYR A 127 -3.50 -20.57 7.52
CA TYR A 127 -4.05 -20.54 8.87
C TYR A 127 -3.99 -19.15 9.53
N ALA A 128 -3.02 -18.30 9.16
CA ALA A 128 -2.90 -16.95 9.68
C ALA A 128 -3.86 -15.95 9.02
N GLN A 129 -4.36 -16.22 7.81
CA GLN A 129 -5.19 -15.27 7.05
C GLN A 129 -6.42 -14.76 7.83
N PRO A 130 -7.23 -15.60 8.51
CA PRO A 130 -8.38 -15.11 9.27
C PRO A 130 -8.00 -14.14 10.41
N LYS A 131 -6.77 -14.27 10.95
CA LYS A 131 -6.25 -13.33 11.93
C LYS A 131 -5.94 -11.99 11.26
N LEU A 132 -5.24 -11.99 10.13
CA LEU A 132 -4.97 -10.76 9.38
C LEU A 132 -6.26 -10.04 8.99
N ASP A 133 -7.25 -10.78 8.50
CA ASP A 133 -8.56 -10.23 8.10
C ASP A 133 -9.27 -9.54 9.26
N ARG A 134 -9.20 -10.11 10.48
CA ARG A 134 -9.77 -9.50 11.70
C ARG A 134 -9.13 -8.15 12.04
N HIS A 135 -7.86 -7.97 11.70
CA HIS A 135 -7.10 -6.77 12.00
C HIS A 135 -6.84 -5.89 10.77
N ILE A 136 -7.70 -5.99 9.74
CA ILE A 136 -7.50 -5.29 8.47
C ILE A 136 -7.44 -3.76 8.63
N GLU A 137 -8.22 -3.19 9.55
CA GLU A 137 -8.21 -1.74 9.80
C GLU A 137 -6.90 -1.31 10.47
N GLN A 138 -6.38 -2.09 11.43
CA GLN A 138 -5.07 -1.83 12.06
C GLN A 138 -3.93 -1.92 11.04
N LEU A 139 -3.99 -2.91 10.14
CA LEU A 139 -3.05 -3.06 9.03
C LEU A 139 -3.12 -1.85 8.09
N ARG A 140 -4.33 -1.40 7.76
CA ARG A 140 -4.57 -0.25 6.91
C ARG A 140 -4.09 1.06 7.54
N ASP A 141 -4.27 1.24 8.84
CA ASP A 141 -3.73 2.39 9.57
C ASP A 141 -2.20 2.38 9.59
N GLY A 142 -1.59 1.20 9.75
CA GLY A 142 -0.16 1.02 9.56
C GLY A 142 0.30 1.43 8.15
N LEU A 143 -0.41 1.00 7.10
CA LEU A 143 -0.15 1.39 5.71
C LEU A 143 -0.25 2.92 5.52
N ARG A 144 -1.27 3.56 6.07
CA ARG A 144 -1.44 5.02 5.99
C ARG A 144 -0.25 5.76 6.60
N GLN A 145 0.16 5.34 7.79
CA GLN A 145 1.26 5.96 8.50
C GLN A 145 2.59 5.79 7.75
N THR A 146 2.92 4.56 7.35
CA THR A 146 4.18 4.26 6.64
C THR A 146 4.20 4.84 5.23
N GLY A 147 3.05 4.86 4.56
CA GLY A 147 2.84 5.51 3.27
C GLY A 147 3.07 7.02 3.32
N ALA A 148 2.53 7.71 4.34
CA ALA A 148 2.79 9.13 4.56
C ALA A 148 4.27 9.42 4.86
N GLN A 149 4.93 8.57 5.66
CA GLN A 149 6.37 8.67 5.91
C GLN A 149 7.19 8.46 4.63
N LEU A 150 6.85 7.46 3.82
CA LEU A 150 7.48 7.21 2.52
C LEU A 150 7.31 8.42 1.59
N ALA A 151 6.11 8.98 1.50
CA ALA A 151 5.84 10.17 0.71
C ALA A 151 6.78 11.33 1.11
N ARG A 152 6.92 11.60 2.42
CA ARG A 152 7.84 12.63 2.92
C ARG A 152 9.31 12.34 2.59
N ARG A 153 9.76 11.08 2.75
CA ARG A 153 11.12 10.65 2.37
C ARG A 153 11.40 10.84 0.88
N LEU A 154 10.37 10.70 0.04
CA LEU A 154 10.45 10.95 -1.40
C LEU A 154 10.31 12.44 -1.77
N GLY A 155 10.23 13.34 -0.78
CA GLY A 155 10.05 14.77 -1.00
C GLY A 155 8.62 15.18 -1.40
N CYS A 156 7.65 14.27 -1.31
CA CYS A 156 6.24 14.57 -1.56
C CYS A 156 5.57 15.14 -0.31
N LEU A 157 4.55 15.97 -0.51
CA LEU A 157 3.64 16.47 0.53
C LEU A 157 4.37 17.09 1.75
N ASN A 158 5.48 17.79 1.49
CA ASN A 158 6.27 18.44 2.54
C ASN A 158 5.48 19.64 3.11
N PRO A 159 5.15 19.66 4.41
CA PRO A 159 4.40 20.76 5.01
C PRO A 159 5.16 22.10 5.00
N GLY A 160 6.50 22.07 4.90
CA GLY A 160 7.32 23.28 4.83
C GLY A 160 7.43 23.88 3.42
N THR A 161 6.98 23.18 2.39
CA THR A 161 7.06 23.67 1.01
C THR A 161 5.78 24.42 0.65
N ARG A 162 5.91 25.66 0.15
CA ARG A 162 4.77 26.43 -0.35
C ARG A 162 4.09 25.68 -1.50
N VAL A 163 2.79 25.42 -1.36
CA VAL A 163 1.97 24.79 -2.40
C VAL A 163 1.44 25.86 -3.36
N SER A 164 1.65 25.66 -4.66
CA SER A 164 1.02 26.48 -5.70
C SER A 164 -0.36 25.91 -6.02
N ARG A 165 -1.40 26.75 -6.02
CA ARG A 165 -2.77 26.32 -6.36
C ARG A 165 -3.00 26.28 -7.88
N THR A 166 -2.21 27.03 -8.64
CA THR A 166 -2.36 27.19 -10.10
C THR A 166 -1.32 26.40 -10.88
N ASP A 167 -0.19 26.09 -10.26
CA ASP A 167 0.92 25.35 -10.87
C ASP A 167 1.58 24.42 -9.83
N PRO A 168 0.85 23.44 -9.28
CA PRO A 168 1.39 22.52 -8.29
C PRO A 168 2.44 21.60 -8.93
N THR A 169 3.55 21.39 -8.25
CA THR A 169 4.48 20.34 -8.67
C THR A 169 3.86 18.95 -8.42
N ARG A 170 4.38 17.93 -9.09
CA ARG A 170 3.86 16.55 -9.03
C ARG A 170 3.84 15.99 -7.60
N GLY A 171 4.82 16.37 -6.77
CA GLY A 171 4.93 16.00 -5.36
C GLY A 171 3.96 16.75 -4.43
N GLN A 172 3.25 17.76 -4.93
CA GLN A 172 2.32 18.58 -4.14
C GLN A 172 0.86 18.10 -4.20
N PHE A 173 0.50 17.23 -5.16
CA PHE A 173 -0.86 16.70 -5.24
C PHE A 173 -0.93 15.20 -4.94
N VAL A 174 -2.14 14.81 -4.52
CA VAL A 174 -2.54 13.43 -4.30
C VAL A 174 -3.48 13.04 -5.43
N VAL A 175 -3.25 11.87 -6.01
CA VAL A 175 -4.12 11.26 -7.02
C VAL A 175 -4.91 10.15 -6.37
N GLY A 176 -6.23 10.19 -6.54
CA GLY A 176 -7.11 9.04 -6.32
C GLY A 176 -7.34 8.33 -7.65
N ASP A 177 -7.13 7.03 -7.67
CA ASP A 177 -7.37 6.18 -8.86
C ASP A 177 -8.13 4.91 -8.46
N GLY A 178 -9.14 4.56 -9.26
CA GLY A 178 -10.00 3.43 -9.08
C GLY A 178 -9.54 2.22 -9.87
N THR A 179 -9.48 1.08 -9.21
CA THR A 179 -9.19 -0.20 -9.85
C THR A 179 -10.24 -1.24 -9.50
N VAL A 180 -10.55 -2.10 -10.47
CA VAL A 180 -11.48 -3.22 -10.27
C VAL A 180 -10.66 -4.50 -10.15
N VAL A 181 -10.68 -5.09 -8.97
CA VAL A 181 -9.94 -6.32 -8.67
C VAL A 181 -10.85 -7.52 -8.98
N PRO A 182 -10.45 -8.42 -9.89
CA PRO A 182 -11.24 -9.59 -10.21
C PRO A 182 -11.36 -10.51 -8.98
N PRO A 183 -12.53 -11.12 -8.75
CA PRO A 183 -12.71 -12.03 -7.63
C PRO A 183 -12.00 -13.37 -7.91
N PRO A 184 -11.68 -14.16 -6.86
CA PRO A 184 -11.06 -15.48 -7.02
C PRO A 184 -11.99 -16.50 -7.70
N TYR A 185 -13.27 -16.19 -7.84
CA TYR A 185 -14.26 -17.02 -8.51
C TYR A 185 -14.76 -16.38 -9.79
N ARG A 186 -15.11 -17.20 -10.77
CA ARG A 186 -15.80 -16.73 -11.98
C ARG A 186 -17.14 -16.09 -11.59
N LYS A 187 -17.58 -15.09 -12.36
CA LYS A 187 -18.86 -14.39 -12.17
C LYS A 187 -20.03 -15.35 -11.92
N LYS A 188 -20.19 -16.36 -12.78
CA LYS A 188 -21.25 -17.38 -12.66
C LYS A 188 -21.21 -18.14 -11.32
N THR A 189 -20.01 -18.37 -10.78
CA THR A 189 -19.82 -19.02 -9.48
C THR A 189 -20.20 -18.09 -8.34
N VAL A 190 -19.81 -16.81 -8.43
CA VAL A 190 -20.21 -15.79 -7.44
C VAL A 190 -21.72 -15.63 -7.43
N GLU A 191 -22.36 -15.48 -8.59
CA GLU A 191 -23.82 -15.39 -8.72
C GLU A 191 -24.55 -16.59 -8.11
N ARG A 192 -24.07 -17.81 -8.41
CA ARG A 192 -24.62 -19.03 -7.80
C ARG A 192 -24.48 -19.04 -6.29
N LEU A 193 -23.29 -18.75 -5.75
CA LEU A 193 -23.07 -18.70 -4.30
C LEU A 193 -23.90 -17.60 -3.63
N THR A 194 -24.15 -16.48 -4.31
CA THR A 194 -24.97 -15.39 -3.79
C THR A 194 -26.43 -15.82 -3.72
N ALA A 195 -26.95 -16.50 -4.74
CA ALA A 195 -28.29 -17.07 -4.74
C ALA A 195 -28.48 -18.12 -3.64
N GLU A 196 -27.43 -18.87 -3.30
CA GLU A 196 -27.42 -19.83 -2.18
C GLU A 196 -27.25 -19.16 -0.79
N GLY A 197 -27.06 -17.83 -0.71
CA GLY A 197 -26.78 -17.13 0.56
C GLY A 197 -25.42 -17.46 1.17
N ARG A 198 -24.49 -18.02 0.37
CA ARG A 198 -23.18 -18.52 0.81
C ARG A 198 -22.02 -17.67 0.31
N CYS A 199 -22.29 -16.68 -0.52
CA CYS A 199 -21.24 -15.81 -1.06
C CYS A 199 -20.74 -14.82 -0.01
N ARG A 200 -19.43 -14.78 0.17
CA ARG A 200 -18.73 -13.79 0.99
C ARG A 200 -17.99 -12.74 0.15
N ILE A 201 -18.14 -12.79 -1.18
CA ILE A 201 -17.44 -11.94 -2.13
C ILE A 201 -18.38 -10.83 -2.57
N VAL A 202 -17.97 -9.58 -2.36
CA VAL A 202 -18.65 -8.39 -2.92
C VAL A 202 -17.99 -8.07 -4.26
N ALA A 203 -18.66 -8.40 -5.37
CA ALA A 203 -18.17 -8.13 -6.71
C ALA A 203 -19.34 -7.78 -7.66
N HIS A 204 -19.13 -6.76 -8.47
CA HIS A 204 -20.14 -6.21 -9.38
C HIS A 204 -19.54 -5.94 -10.76
N ASN A 205 -20.39 -5.70 -11.75
CA ASN A 205 -19.95 -5.14 -13.02
C ASN A 205 -19.63 -3.65 -12.81
N GLU A 206 -18.38 -3.30 -12.99
CA GLU A 206 -17.85 -1.95 -12.77
C GLU A 206 -17.31 -1.41 -14.09
N VAL A 207 -17.55 -0.13 -14.37
CA VAL A 207 -17.02 0.54 -15.57
C VAL A 207 -15.57 0.93 -15.33
N GLN A 208 -14.71 0.57 -16.27
CA GLN A 208 -13.30 0.97 -16.35
C GLN A 208 -13.08 1.85 -17.59
N ASN A 209 -12.07 2.72 -17.54
CA ASN A 209 -11.65 3.65 -18.60
C ASN A 209 -12.57 4.86 -18.87
N GLY A 210 -13.53 5.14 -17.98
CA GLY A 210 -14.39 6.32 -18.07
C GLY A 210 -15.43 6.25 -19.20
N ASP A 211 -16.14 7.36 -19.42
CA ASP A 211 -17.34 7.39 -20.27
C ASP A 211 -17.07 7.26 -21.77
N GLY A 212 -15.82 7.49 -22.22
CA GLY A 212 -15.45 7.48 -23.63
C GLY A 212 -15.21 6.10 -24.24
N ALA A 213 -14.96 5.07 -23.41
CA ALA A 213 -14.74 3.69 -23.85
C ALA A 213 -15.05 2.72 -22.70
N PRO A 214 -16.34 2.54 -22.35
CA PRO A 214 -16.72 1.77 -21.16
C PRO A 214 -16.34 0.30 -21.34
N GLU A 215 -15.32 -0.13 -20.60
CA GLU A 215 -14.98 -1.55 -20.45
C GLU A 215 -15.58 -2.03 -19.13
N PHE A 216 -16.48 -3.02 -19.19
CA PHE A 216 -17.04 -3.60 -17.98
C PHE A 216 -16.10 -4.67 -17.42
N ARG A 217 -15.68 -4.49 -16.18
CA ARG A 217 -14.96 -5.52 -15.42
C ARG A 217 -15.78 -6.01 -14.26
N TYR A 218 -15.79 -7.33 -14.07
CA TYR A 218 -16.46 -7.94 -12.94
C TYR A 218 -15.49 -8.06 -11.76
N GLY A 219 -15.77 -7.39 -10.65
CA GLY A 219 -14.92 -7.44 -9.47
C GLY A 219 -15.29 -6.46 -8.37
N ALA A 220 -14.42 -6.41 -7.36
CA ALA A 220 -14.50 -5.44 -6.27
C ALA A 220 -13.77 -4.17 -6.69
N LYS A 221 -14.44 -3.02 -6.63
CA LYS A 221 -13.81 -1.73 -6.93
C LYS A 221 -13.11 -1.18 -5.70
N PHE A 222 -11.88 -0.72 -5.87
CA PHE A 222 -11.07 -0.08 -4.83
C PHE A 222 -10.60 1.29 -5.32
N ALA A 223 -10.58 2.28 -4.44
CA ALA A 223 -9.93 3.55 -4.67
C ALA A 223 -8.57 3.54 -3.98
N THR A 224 -7.52 3.94 -4.69
CA THR A 224 -6.16 4.04 -4.18
C THR A 224 -5.72 5.49 -4.19
N LEU A 225 -5.29 6.01 -3.05
CA LEU A 225 -4.64 7.31 -2.96
C LEU A 225 -3.13 7.14 -3.11
N SER A 226 -2.53 7.98 -3.94
CA SER A 226 -1.08 8.00 -4.10
C SER A 226 -0.56 9.40 -4.38
N THR A 227 0.72 9.60 -4.08
CA THR A 227 1.47 10.79 -4.51
C THR A 227 2.76 10.36 -5.19
N ARG A 228 3.38 11.26 -5.94
CA ARG A 228 4.49 10.96 -6.81
C ARG A 228 5.58 12.02 -6.70
N PRO A 229 6.85 11.65 -6.54
CA PRO A 229 7.93 12.63 -6.47
C PRO A 229 8.14 13.35 -7.80
N ASP A 230 8.63 14.59 -7.72
CA ASP A 230 8.89 15.45 -8.88
C ASP A 230 9.98 14.87 -9.79
N ASN A 231 11.10 14.47 -9.19
CA ASN A 231 12.33 14.11 -9.89
C ASN A 231 12.43 12.63 -10.32
N THR A 232 11.50 11.77 -9.88
CA THR A 232 11.58 10.33 -10.14
C THR A 232 10.35 9.84 -10.89
N ARG A 233 10.56 9.47 -12.16
CA ARG A 233 9.51 8.94 -13.02
C ARG A 233 9.10 7.53 -12.56
N ASN A 234 7.80 7.22 -12.64
CA ASN A 234 7.20 5.92 -12.28
C ASN A 234 7.25 5.50 -10.80
N LEU A 235 7.92 6.27 -9.93
CA LEU A 235 7.82 6.07 -8.49
C LEU A 235 6.52 6.67 -7.96
N ARG A 236 5.90 6.00 -6.98
CA ARG A 236 4.71 6.45 -6.26
C ARG A 236 4.75 5.97 -4.81
N ALA A 237 4.29 6.81 -3.89
CA ALA A 237 3.94 6.41 -2.54
C ALA A 237 2.43 6.17 -2.48
N ILE A 238 2.02 5.00 -2.01
CA ILE A 238 0.60 4.70 -1.75
C ILE A 238 0.27 5.23 -0.35
N LEU A 239 -0.81 6.01 -0.24
CA LEU A 239 -1.21 6.69 1.00
C LEU A 239 -2.39 6.00 1.68
N ASP A 240 -3.32 5.46 0.90
CA ASP A 240 -4.46 4.71 1.40
C ASP A 240 -5.06 3.87 0.27
N THR A 241 -5.83 2.84 0.64
CA THR A 241 -6.70 2.11 -0.27
C THR A 241 -8.00 1.75 0.44
N ALA A 242 -9.11 1.79 -0.29
CA ALA A 242 -10.43 1.51 0.29
C ALA A 242 -11.36 0.87 -0.73
N PRO A 243 -12.23 -0.06 -0.31
CA PRO A 243 -13.29 -0.55 -1.17
C PRO A 243 -14.26 0.59 -1.51
N VAL A 244 -14.71 0.63 -2.75
CA VAL A 244 -15.76 1.53 -3.23
C VAL A 244 -17.07 0.74 -3.19
N PRO A 245 -18.03 1.11 -2.31
CA PRO A 245 -19.33 0.47 -2.29
C PRO A 245 -20.03 0.59 -3.64
N HIS A 246 -20.71 -0.47 -4.05
CA HIS A 246 -21.49 -0.46 -5.28
C HIS A 246 -22.69 0.49 -5.18
N GLY A 247 -23.00 1.21 -6.26
CA GLY A 247 -24.14 2.13 -6.36
C GLY A 247 -23.82 3.62 -6.22
N LYS A 248 -24.83 4.48 -6.45
CA LYS A 248 -24.68 5.95 -6.58
C LYS A 248 -24.55 6.71 -5.24
N GLY A 249 -24.61 6.04 -4.10
CA GLY A 249 -24.84 6.66 -2.78
C GLY A 249 -23.63 7.30 -2.07
N TYR A 250 -22.41 7.22 -2.61
CA TYR A 250 -21.19 7.68 -1.91
C TYR A 250 -20.31 8.63 -2.72
N LYS A 251 -20.87 9.33 -3.73
CA LYS A 251 -20.10 10.12 -4.72
C LYS A 251 -19.05 9.30 -5.49
N GLY A 252 -19.25 7.98 -5.55
CA GLY A 252 -18.39 7.03 -6.25
C GLY A 252 -16.94 7.03 -5.73
N GLU A 253 -16.02 6.76 -6.64
CA GLU A 253 -14.58 6.73 -6.39
C GLU A 253 -14.03 8.05 -5.82
N ALA A 254 -14.50 9.19 -6.34
CA ALA A 254 -14.08 10.51 -5.88
C ALA A 254 -14.45 10.75 -4.40
N GLY A 255 -15.63 10.33 -3.97
CA GLY A 255 -16.05 10.44 -2.57
C GLY A 255 -15.20 9.61 -1.62
N ILE A 256 -14.83 8.40 -2.04
CA ILE A 256 -13.95 7.52 -1.26
C ILE A 256 -12.53 8.08 -1.21
N ALA A 257 -11.99 8.59 -2.33
CA ALA A 257 -10.69 9.25 -2.37
C ALA A 257 -10.64 10.46 -1.41
N ILE A 258 -11.68 11.29 -1.36
CA ILE A 258 -11.78 12.40 -0.42
C ILE A 258 -11.85 11.91 1.04
N ARG A 259 -12.60 10.84 1.33
CA ARG A 259 -12.64 10.29 2.69
C ARG A 259 -11.27 9.78 3.12
N CYS A 260 -10.56 9.08 2.23
CA CYS A 260 -9.20 8.62 2.48
C CYS A 260 -8.23 9.78 2.77
N SER A 261 -8.39 10.95 2.12
CA SER A 261 -7.54 12.12 2.36
C SER A 261 -7.89 12.85 3.67
N MET A 262 -9.16 12.84 4.08
CA MET A 262 -9.61 13.43 5.35
C MET A 262 -9.18 12.60 6.56
N THR A 263 -9.18 11.27 6.45
CA THR A 263 -8.82 10.36 7.55
C THR A 263 -7.30 10.27 7.77
N SER A 264 -6.50 10.65 6.76
CA SER A 264 -5.03 10.66 6.81
C SER A 264 -4.43 11.99 7.27
N SER A 265 -5.26 12.99 7.57
CA SER A 265 -4.81 14.25 8.15
C SER A 265 -4.68 14.09 9.67
N PRO A 266 -3.50 14.35 10.28
CA PRO A 266 -3.45 14.52 11.74
C PRO A 266 -4.39 15.66 12.10
N THR A 267 -5.26 15.43 13.08
CA THR A 267 -6.17 16.46 13.60
C THR A 267 -5.34 17.70 13.90
N PRO A 268 -5.59 18.86 13.25
CA PRO A 268 -4.90 20.07 13.62
C PRO A 268 -5.35 20.42 15.04
N THR A 269 -4.43 20.29 16.00
CA THR A 269 -4.59 20.86 17.33
C THR A 269 -4.53 22.37 17.15
N TYR A 270 -5.68 22.99 16.86
CA TYR A 270 -5.79 24.43 17.02
C TYR A 270 -5.74 24.69 18.52
N ALA A 271 -4.58 25.13 19.00
CA ALA A 271 -4.48 25.78 20.29
C ALA A 271 -5.32 27.06 20.22
N SER A 272 -6.47 27.04 20.87
CA SER A 272 -7.27 28.24 21.09
C SER A 272 -6.49 29.15 22.04
N THR A 273 -5.71 30.09 21.50
CA THR A 273 -5.39 31.32 22.23
C THR A 273 -6.69 32.12 22.33
N GLU A 274 -7.34 32.04 23.48
CA GLU A 274 -8.35 33.00 23.90
C GLU A 274 -7.69 34.37 24.02
N SER A 275 -7.89 35.21 23.01
CA SER A 275 -7.69 36.65 23.14
C SER A 275 -8.86 37.21 23.95
N ALA A 276 -8.60 37.53 25.22
CA ALA A 276 -9.49 38.32 26.05
C ALA A 276 -9.62 39.74 25.48
N THR A 277 -10.73 40.01 24.80
CA THR A 277 -11.15 41.37 24.45
C THR A 277 -11.88 41.97 25.63
N THR A 278 -11.18 42.78 26.42
CA THR A 278 -11.76 43.62 27.46
C THR A 278 -12.56 44.75 26.80
N ALA A 279 -13.88 44.75 26.97
CA ALA A 279 -14.76 45.85 26.57
C ALA A 279 -14.62 47.05 27.53
N PRO A 280 -14.73 48.30 27.05
CA PRO A 280 -14.58 49.49 27.88
C PRO A 280 -15.83 49.75 28.74
N SER A 281 -15.59 50.01 30.03
CA SER A 281 -16.56 50.38 31.05
C SER A 281 -17.21 51.73 30.76
N ALA A 282 -18.55 51.76 30.69
CA ALA A 282 -19.33 52.98 30.65
C ALA A 282 -19.37 53.66 32.03
N ALA A 283 -19.20 54.98 32.05
CA ALA A 283 -19.27 55.82 33.24
C ALA A 283 -20.73 56.14 33.63
N PRO A 284 -21.07 56.25 34.92
CA PRO A 284 -22.40 56.63 35.38
C PRO A 284 -22.61 58.16 35.33
N THR A 285 -23.75 58.55 34.76
CA THR A 285 -24.30 59.92 34.78
C THR A 285 -24.79 60.28 36.19
N SER A 286 -24.30 61.41 36.70
CA SER A 286 -24.75 62.05 37.93
C SER A 286 -26.05 62.82 37.70
N THR A 287 -27.10 62.47 38.44
CA THR A 287 -28.29 63.32 38.63
C THR A 287 -28.02 64.29 39.78
N THR A 288 -28.34 65.56 39.59
CA THR A 288 -28.41 66.56 40.67
C THR A 288 -29.67 67.39 40.47
N PRO A 289 -30.18 68.02 41.54
CA PRO A 289 -30.99 67.45 42.61
C PRO A 289 -32.47 67.25 42.22
#